data_AF-A0A959FBW7-F1
#
_entry.id   AF-A0A959FBW7-F1
#
_cell.length_a   1.000
_cell.length_b   1.000
_cell.length_c   1.000
_cell.angle_alpha   90.00
_cell.angle_beta   90.00
_cell.angle_gamma   90.00
#
_symmetry.space_group_name_H-M   'P 1'
#
loop_
_entity.id
_entity.type
_entity.pdbx_description
1 polymer ?
#
loop_
_entity_poly.entity_id
_entity_poly.type
_entity_poly.pdbx_seq_one_letter_code
_entity_poly.pdbx_strand_id
1 'polypeptide(L)'
;MHKRELVDRVKFLLAQGEINEAIQLLLQYVNRKEEINTIVNQSGRYRDLMNMVSVGIISHTDYLRDLNNLRWNILNLLDSIEETDINPSPVPSIKGMKGEYLRALARIRVLELLKDSEHGLTVTEVHSGSGIRQRKYIVSSLNELKELGIIERYRYEKQTLNKLSSIGKDFLVGLLVNAD
;
A
#
# COMPACT_ATOMS: atom_id res chain seq x y z
N MET A 1 3.34 17.90 2.05
CA MET A 1 4.73 18.16 2.46
C MET A 1 5.64 17.43 1.48
N HIS A 2 6.61 18.14 0.91
CA HIS A 2 7.62 17.53 0.03
C HIS A 2 8.68 16.77 0.85
N LYS A 3 9.35 15.80 0.22
CA LYS A 3 10.42 14.98 0.83
C LYS A 3 11.46 15.81 1.59
N ARG A 4 11.95 16.88 0.97
CA ARG A 4 12.95 17.76 1.57
C ARG A 4 12.41 18.48 2.81
N GLU A 5 11.17 18.98 2.72
CA GLU A 5 10.48 19.62 3.85
C GLU A 5 10.25 18.64 5.01
N LEU A 6 9.93 17.37 4.73
CA LEU A 6 9.83 16.31 5.75
C LEU A 6 11.17 16.14 6.47
N VAL A 7 12.25 15.95 5.71
CA VAL A 7 13.57 15.71 6.28
C VAL A 7 14.05 16.90 7.11
N ASP A 8 13.92 18.11 6.58
CA ASP A 8 14.28 19.34 7.28
C ASP A 8 13.46 19.49 8.58
N ARG A 9 12.17 19.18 8.54
CA ARG A 9 11.30 19.24 9.71
C ARG A 9 11.66 18.20 10.76
N VAL A 10 11.96 16.96 10.37
CA VAL A 10 12.39 15.91 11.31
C VAL A 10 13.75 16.26 11.92
N LYS A 11 14.72 16.74 11.12
CA LYS A 11 16.03 17.22 11.62
C LYS A 11 15.86 18.34 12.66
N PHE A 12 14.94 19.27 12.40
CA PHE A 12 14.60 20.33 13.35
C PHE A 12 14.02 19.80 14.66
N LEU A 13 13.05 18.88 14.61
CA LEU A 13 12.44 18.26 15.80
C LEU A 13 13.47 17.51 16.65
N LEU A 14 14.37 16.74 16.00
CA LEU A 14 15.46 16.04 16.69
C LEU A 14 16.42 17.00 17.39
N ALA A 15 16.73 18.15 16.77
CA ALA A 15 17.58 19.17 17.37
C ALA A 15 16.96 19.80 18.62
N GLN A 16 15.62 19.89 18.68
CA GLN A 16 14.88 20.36 19.86
C GLN A 16 14.68 19.28 20.94
N GLY A 17 15.03 18.02 20.65
CA GLY A 17 14.77 16.88 21.53
C GLY A 17 13.34 16.34 21.47
N GLU A 18 12.53 16.83 20.53
CA GLU A 18 11.16 16.39 20.25
C GLU A 18 11.16 15.07 19.45
N ILE A 19 11.69 14.01 20.06
CA ILE A 19 11.88 12.71 19.41
C ILE A 19 10.54 12.05 19.09
N ASN A 20 9.55 12.17 19.97
CA ASN A 20 8.25 11.54 19.77
C ASN A 20 7.53 12.17 18.57
N GLU A 21 7.58 13.49 18.46
CA GLU A 21 7.03 14.29 17.38
C GLU A 21 7.73 13.96 16.05
N ALA A 22 9.06 13.82 16.07
CA ALA A 22 9.85 13.38 14.92
C ALA A 22 9.40 11.98 14.42
N ILE A 23 9.19 11.03 15.33
CA ILE A 23 8.74 9.67 15.01
C ILE A 23 7.31 9.67 14.46
N GLN A 24 6.40 10.43 15.07
CA GLN A 24 5.02 10.55 14.59
C GLN A 24 4.96 11.15 13.18
N LEU A 25 5.77 12.19 12.93
CA LEU A 25 5.84 12.82 11.61
C LEU A 25 6.37 11.83 10.56
N LEU A 26 7.36 11.00 10.91
CA LEU A 26 7.84 9.94 10.02
C LEU A 26 6.76 8.91 9.70
N LEU A 27 6.02 8.42 10.70
CA LEU A 27 4.94 7.43 10.50
C LEU A 27 3.81 7.93 9.59
N GLN A 28 3.56 9.24 9.55
CA GLN A 28 2.50 9.82 8.71
C GLN A 28 2.87 9.90 7.23
N TYR A 29 4.17 9.96 6.90
CA TYR A 29 4.63 10.27 5.55
C TYR A 29 5.42 9.13 4.89
N VAL A 30 5.90 8.16 5.67
CA VAL A 30 6.64 6.99 5.19
C VAL A 30 5.67 5.84 4.92
N ASN A 31 5.68 5.32 3.68
CA ASN A 31 4.75 4.28 3.24
C ASN A 31 5.41 2.91 2.97
N ARG A 32 6.74 2.82 3.04
CA ARG A 32 7.44 1.54 2.84
C ARG A 32 7.41 0.72 4.12
N LYS A 33 7.00 -0.54 3.98
CA LYS A 33 6.87 -1.47 5.11
C LYS A 33 8.16 -1.62 5.92
N GLU A 34 9.32 -1.67 5.27
CA GLU A 34 10.64 -1.82 5.93
C GLU A 34 11.02 -0.58 6.75
N GLU A 35 10.80 0.60 6.20
CA GLU A 35 11.05 1.89 6.87
C GLU A 35 10.05 2.08 8.03
N ILE A 36 8.76 1.75 7.83
CA ILE A 36 7.73 1.77 8.88
C ILE A 36 8.12 0.87 10.05
N ASN A 37 8.53 -0.37 9.80
CA ASN A 37 8.97 -1.29 10.86
C ASN A 37 10.15 -0.72 11.65
N THR A 38 11.08 -0.05 10.95
CA THR A 38 12.22 0.62 11.57
C THR A 38 11.77 1.77 12.47
N ILE A 39 10.83 2.60 12.00
CA ILE A 39 10.25 3.71 12.78
C ILE A 39 9.51 3.19 14.01
N VAL A 40 8.70 2.13 13.86
CA VAL A 40 7.99 1.48 14.97
C VAL A 40 8.97 0.96 16.02
N ASN A 41 10.07 0.32 15.59
CA ASN A 41 11.11 -0.13 16.50
C ASN A 41 11.77 1.04 17.26
N GLN A 42 12.07 2.17 16.59
CA GLN A 42 12.60 3.34 17.29
C GLN A 42 11.57 3.95 18.26
N SER A 43 10.28 3.92 17.91
CA SER A 43 9.20 4.35 18.81
C SER A 43 9.14 3.51 20.08
N GLY A 44 9.24 2.19 19.96
CA GLY A 44 9.30 1.27 21.11
C GLY A 44 10.51 1.56 21.99
N ARG A 45 11.70 1.65 21.38
CA ARG A 45 12.95 1.95 22.11
C ARG A 45 12.89 3.28 22.85
N TYR A 46 12.33 4.32 22.25
CA TYR A 46 12.17 5.62 22.91
C TYR A 46 11.24 5.51 24.13
N ARG A 47 10.10 4.82 23.99
CA ARG A 47 9.18 4.60 25.10
C ARG A 47 9.81 3.81 26.24
N ASP A 48 10.53 2.75 25.92
CA ASP A 48 11.22 1.91 26.91
C ASP A 48 12.32 2.71 27.62
N LEU A 49 13.09 3.52 26.88
CA LEU A 49 14.11 4.39 27.43
C LEU A 49 13.53 5.41 28.42
N MET A 50 12.40 6.04 28.06
CA MET A 50 11.68 6.98 28.93
C MET A 50 11.15 6.29 30.19
N ASN A 51 10.65 5.06 30.06
CA ASN A 51 10.21 4.28 31.22
C ASN A 51 11.39 3.92 32.13
N MET A 52 12.50 3.42 31.57
CA MET A 52 13.69 3.01 32.32
C MET A 52 14.31 4.16 33.10
N VAL A 53 14.39 5.36 32.52
CA VAL A 53 14.89 6.54 33.23
C VAL A 53 13.91 7.00 34.31
N SER A 54 12.60 6.95 34.05
CA SER A 54 11.59 7.37 35.03
C SER A 54 11.52 6.47 36.27
N VAL A 55 11.81 5.17 36.10
CA VAL A 55 11.83 4.17 37.19
C VAL A 55 13.23 4.06 37.80
N GLY A 56 14.22 4.81 37.30
CA GLY A 56 15.59 4.81 37.82
C GLY A 56 16.39 3.54 37.52
N ILE A 57 15.98 2.77 36.51
CA ILE A 57 16.66 1.53 36.08
C ILE A 57 18.02 1.85 35.43
N ILE A 58 18.13 3.00 34.78
CA ILE A 58 19.36 3.45 34.09
C ILE A 58 19.84 4.78 34.64
N SER A 59 21.15 5.01 34.58
CA SER A 59 21.73 6.30 34.95
C SER A 59 21.36 7.39 33.93
N HIS A 60 21.42 8.66 34.34
CA HIS A 60 21.20 9.78 33.42
C HIS A 60 22.25 9.79 32.28
N THR A 61 23.49 9.37 32.57
CA THR A 61 24.56 9.26 31.57
C THR A 61 24.24 8.20 30.52
N ASP A 62 23.74 7.03 30.94
CA ASP A 62 23.31 5.96 30.02
C ASP A 62 22.09 6.40 29.20
N TYR A 63 21.14 7.10 29.84
CA TYR A 63 19.99 7.69 29.16
C TYR A 63 20.44 8.62 28.02
N LEU A 64 21.36 9.56 28.29
CA LEU A 64 21.86 10.48 27.28
C LEU A 64 22.59 9.76 26.14
N ARG A 65 23.38 8.73 26.45
CA ARG A 65 24.04 7.90 25.43
C ARG A 65 23.02 7.21 24.53
N ASP A 66 22.02 6.57 25.12
CA ASP A 66 21.05 5.78 24.36
C ASP A 66 20.07 6.68 23.60
N LEU A 67 19.77 7.86 24.12
CA LEU A 67 19.02 8.91 23.42
C LEU A 67 19.78 9.42 22.19
N ASN A 68 21.08 9.65 22.31
CA ASN A 68 21.92 10.03 21.18
C ASN A 68 22.03 8.93 20.13
N ASN A 69 22.12 7.66 20.54
CA ASN A 69 22.07 6.53 19.63
C ASN A 69 20.73 6.48 18.87
N LEU A 70 19.64 6.78 19.55
CA LEU A 70 18.32 6.83 18.94
C LEU A 70 18.20 7.97 17.91
N ARG A 71 18.73 9.16 18.23
CA ARG A 71 18.84 10.28 17.27
C ARG A 71 19.65 9.89 16.02
N TRP A 72 20.79 9.23 16.21
CA TRP A 72 21.61 8.72 15.10
C TRP A 72 20.86 7.72 14.22
N ASN A 73 20.12 6.79 14.83
CA ASN A 73 19.33 5.82 14.05
C ASN A 73 18.22 6.50 13.23
N ILE A 74 17.59 7.54 13.77
CA ILE A 74 16.58 8.31 13.03
C ILE A 74 17.24 9.11 11.90
N LEU A 75 18.42 9.71 12.13
CA LEU A 75 19.17 10.41 11.08
C LEU A 75 19.58 9.47 9.94
N ASN A 76 20.11 8.28 10.25
CA ASN A 76 20.46 7.29 9.23
C ASN A 76 19.23 6.83 8.42
N LEU A 77 18.08 6.72 9.09
CA LEU A 77 16.82 6.45 8.40
C LEU A 77 16.46 7.61 7.46
N LEU A 78 16.62 8.87 7.88
CA LEU A 78 16.40 10.02 7.00
C LEU A 78 17.33 10.02 5.80
N ASP A 79 18.59 9.62 5.96
CA ASP A 79 19.54 9.53 4.86
C ASP A 79 19.10 8.44 3.86
N SER A 80 18.64 7.27 4.34
CA SER A 80 18.05 6.24 3.46
C SER A 80 16.78 6.73 2.75
N ILE A 81 15.98 7.55 3.43
CA ILE A 81 14.78 8.18 2.88
C ILE A 81 15.19 9.25 1.84
N GLU A 82 16.30 9.98 2.03
CA GLU A 82 16.89 10.95 1.09
C GLU A 82 17.48 10.27 -0.15
N GLU A 83 18.16 9.15 -0.01
CA GLU A 83 18.76 8.40 -1.13
C GLU A 83 17.73 7.65 -1.96
N THR A 84 16.64 7.21 -1.34
CA THR A 84 15.62 6.48 -2.07
C THR A 84 14.61 7.47 -2.62
N ASP A 85 14.50 7.61 -3.95
CA ASP A 85 13.48 8.45 -4.60
C ASP A 85 12.11 8.16 -3.98
N ILE A 86 11.68 9.06 -3.09
CA ILE A 86 10.31 9.06 -2.58
C ILE A 86 9.57 9.67 -3.75
N ASN A 87 9.08 8.82 -4.64
CA ASN A 87 7.76 9.12 -5.16
C ASN A 87 6.85 9.05 -3.93
N PRO A 88 6.39 10.18 -3.34
CA PRO A 88 5.12 10.10 -2.66
C PRO A 88 4.20 9.42 -3.68
N SER A 89 3.34 8.47 -3.29
CA SER A 89 2.25 8.12 -4.21
C SER A 89 1.66 9.46 -4.61
N PRO A 90 1.86 9.90 -5.87
CA PRO A 90 1.54 11.27 -6.20
C PRO A 90 0.07 11.37 -5.90
N VAL A 91 -0.39 12.45 -5.26
CA VAL A 91 -1.82 12.79 -5.30
C VAL A 91 -2.18 12.61 -6.77
N PRO A 92 -2.98 11.58 -7.11
CA PRO A 92 -2.90 11.09 -8.46
C PRO A 92 -3.35 12.24 -9.33
N SER A 93 -2.52 12.62 -10.31
CA SER A 93 -2.94 13.66 -11.25
C SER A 93 -4.34 13.29 -11.76
N ILE A 94 -5.17 14.23 -12.19
CA ILE A 94 -6.51 13.90 -12.71
C ILE A 94 -6.44 12.78 -13.76
N LYS A 95 -5.35 12.72 -14.54
CA LYS A 95 -5.03 11.62 -15.46
C LYS A 95 -4.68 10.30 -14.76
N GLY A 96 -3.90 10.33 -13.68
CA GLY A 96 -3.63 9.19 -12.80
C GLY A 96 -4.90 8.65 -12.11
N MET A 97 -5.72 9.53 -11.53
CA MET A 97 -7.02 9.17 -10.94
C MET A 97 -7.94 8.53 -11.97
N LYS A 98 -8.00 9.10 -13.18
CA LYS A 98 -8.76 8.50 -14.28
C LYS A 98 -8.25 7.11 -14.63
N GLY A 99 -6.93 6.89 -14.60
CA GLY A 99 -6.34 5.57 -14.81
C GLY A 99 -6.76 4.55 -13.75
N GLU A 100 -6.66 4.91 -12.48
CA GLU A 100 -7.07 4.04 -11.37
C GLU A 100 -8.58 3.77 -11.36
N TYR A 101 -9.38 4.82 -11.59
CA TYR A 101 -10.83 4.69 -11.72
C TYR A 101 -11.21 3.73 -12.85
N LEU A 102 -10.57 3.85 -14.02
CA LEU A 102 -10.83 2.94 -15.14
C LEU A 102 -10.40 1.50 -14.83
N ARG A 103 -9.33 1.28 -14.07
CA ARG A 103 -8.94 -0.06 -13.60
C ARG A 103 -9.96 -0.63 -12.63
N ALA A 104 -10.41 0.16 -11.65
CA ALA A 104 -11.44 -0.26 -10.70
C ALA A 104 -12.75 -0.61 -11.43
N LEU A 105 -13.20 0.26 -12.34
CA LEU A 105 -14.38 0.01 -13.16
C LEU A 105 -14.23 -1.24 -14.03
N ALA A 106 -13.05 -1.46 -14.62
CA ALA A 106 -12.78 -2.66 -15.40
C ALA A 106 -12.91 -3.94 -14.59
N ARG A 107 -12.40 -3.97 -13.34
CA ARG A 107 -12.57 -5.14 -12.45
C ARG A 107 -14.04 -5.43 -12.20
N ILE A 108 -14.82 -4.40 -11.85
CA ILE A 108 -16.27 -4.54 -11.59
C ILE A 108 -16.98 -5.08 -12.84
N ARG A 109 -16.77 -4.46 -14.01
CA ARG A 109 -17.41 -4.89 -15.26
C ARG A 109 -17.02 -6.29 -15.69
N VAL A 110 -15.76 -6.68 -15.51
CA VAL A 110 -15.30 -8.05 -15.78
C VAL A 110 -16.03 -9.04 -14.89
N LEU A 111 -16.12 -8.76 -13.59
CA LEU A 111 -16.80 -9.64 -12.64
C LEU A 111 -18.30 -9.74 -12.91
N GLU A 112 -18.97 -8.62 -13.21
CA GLU A 112 -20.39 -8.61 -13.60
C GLU A 112 -20.66 -9.49 -14.82
N LEU A 113 -19.89 -9.30 -15.91
CA LEU A 113 -20.06 -10.07 -17.14
C LEU A 113 -19.77 -11.56 -16.95
N LEU A 114 -18.77 -11.90 -16.13
CA LEU A 114 -18.44 -13.29 -15.85
C LEU A 114 -19.42 -13.94 -14.86
N LYS A 115 -20.12 -13.16 -14.03
CA LYS A 115 -21.16 -13.67 -13.12
C LYS A 115 -22.31 -14.30 -13.87
N ASP A 116 -22.73 -13.66 -14.95
CA ASP A 116 -23.89 -14.08 -15.73
C ASP A 116 -23.52 -15.05 -16.88
N SER A 117 -22.23 -15.43 -16.98
CA SER A 117 -21.72 -16.30 -18.04
C SER A 117 -21.61 -17.76 -17.58
N GLU A 118 -22.38 -18.66 -18.21
CA GLU A 118 -22.32 -20.10 -17.93
C GLU A 118 -21.05 -20.77 -18.50
N HIS A 119 -20.62 -20.35 -19.69
CA HIS A 119 -19.52 -20.99 -20.44
C HIS A 119 -18.23 -20.16 -20.47
N GLY A 120 -18.16 -19.08 -19.69
CA GLY A 120 -17.05 -18.14 -19.72
C GLY A 120 -17.04 -17.27 -20.97
N LEU A 121 -16.18 -16.26 -20.97
CA LEU A 121 -16.07 -15.26 -22.02
C LEU A 121 -14.63 -15.09 -22.49
N THR A 122 -14.46 -14.88 -23.79
CA THR A 122 -13.21 -14.42 -24.37
C THR A 122 -12.89 -12.99 -23.93
N VAL A 123 -11.62 -12.60 -24.02
CA VAL A 123 -11.20 -11.20 -23.79
C VAL A 123 -11.97 -10.23 -24.69
N THR A 124 -12.29 -10.64 -25.91
CA THR A 124 -13.01 -9.81 -26.88
C THR A 124 -14.45 -9.60 -26.47
N GLU A 125 -15.15 -10.65 -26.03
CA GLU A 125 -16.54 -10.54 -25.55
C GLU A 125 -16.62 -9.70 -24.28
N VAL A 126 -15.72 -9.92 -23.32
CA VAL A 126 -15.65 -9.10 -22.11
C VAL A 126 -15.39 -7.63 -22.46
N HIS A 127 -14.48 -7.36 -23.41
CA HIS A 127 -14.18 -5.99 -23.83
C HIS A 127 -15.40 -5.32 -24.47
N SER A 128 -16.05 -5.98 -25.41
CA SER A 128 -17.25 -5.48 -26.07
C SER A 128 -18.42 -5.25 -25.10
N GLY A 129 -18.63 -6.18 -24.14
CA GLY A 129 -19.70 -6.08 -23.15
C GLY A 129 -19.44 -5.05 -22.04
N SER A 130 -18.17 -4.73 -21.76
CA SER A 130 -17.81 -3.85 -20.62
C SER A 130 -18.13 -2.37 -20.80
N GLY A 131 -18.32 -1.91 -22.06
CA GLY A 131 -18.40 -0.49 -22.40
C GLY A 131 -17.09 0.29 -22.19
N ILE A 132 -15.99 -0.36 -21.82
CA ILE A 132 -14.69 0.28 -21.59
C ILE A 132 -13.93 0.37 -22.91
N ARG A 133 -13.71 1.60 -23.40
CA ARG A 133 -13.02 1.83 -24.70
C ARG A 133 -11.63 1.20 -24.79
N GLN A 134 -10.87 1.22 -23.70
CA GLN A 134 -9.47 0.78 -23.70
C GLN A 134 -9.32 -0.68 -23.27
N ARG A 135 -9.12 -1.57 -24.25
CA ARG A 135 -8.95 -3.02 -24.05
C ARG A 135 -7.88 -3.40 -23.03
N LYS A 136 -6.81 -2.61 -22.89
CA LYS A 136 -5.71 -2.88 -21.94
C LYS A 136 -6.18 -2.99 -20.48
N TYR A 137 -7.21 -2.24 -20.08
CA TYR A 137 -7.72 -2.31 -18.71
C TYR A 137 -8.46 -3.63 -18.47
N ILE A 138 -9.21 -4.11 -19.46
CA ILE A 138 -9.87 -5.42 -19.40
C ILE A 138 -8.84 -6.55 -19.30
N VAL A 139 -7.81 -6.51 -20.14
CA VAL A 139 -6.73 -7.52 -20.10
C VAL A 139 -6.00 -7.50 -18.75
N SER A 140 -5.68 -6.31 -18.25
CA SER A 140 -5.04 -6.15 -16.94
C SER A 140 -5.91 -6.75 -15.82
N SER A 141 -7.19 -6.42 -15.79
CA SER A 141 -8.12 -6.93 -14.77
C SER A 141 -8.32 -8.44 -14.86
N LEU A 142 -8.41 -9.01 -16.07
CA LEU A 142 -8.49 -10.47 -16.24
C LEU A 142 -7.23 -11.19 -15.77
N ASN A 143 -6.05 -10.61 -15.96
CA ASN A 143 -4.80 -11.21 -15.46
C ASN A 143 -4.71 -11.11 -13.94
N GLU A 144 -4.99 -9.94 -13.37
CA GLU A 144 -5.02 -9.71 -11.91
C GLU A 144 -6.00 -10.68 -11.21
N LEU A 145 -7.24 -10.77 -11.69
CA LEU A 145 -8.24 -11.67 -11.11
C LEU A 145 -7.87 -13.15 -11.25
N LYS A 146 -7.13 -13.51 -12.31
CA LYS A 146 -6.62 -14.86 -12.50
C LYS A 146 -5.51 -15.17 -11.50
N GLU A 147 -4.58 -14.24 -11.30
CA GLU A 147 -3.48 -14.38 -10.32
C GLU A 147 -4.03 -14.52 -8.89
N LEU A 148 -5.12 -13.83 -8.58
CA LEU A 148 -5.85 -13.95 -7.30
C LEU A 148 -6.70 -15.22 -7.19
N GLY A 149 -6.77 -16.05 -8.24
CA GLY A 149 -7.60 -17.27 -8.26
C GLY A 149 -9.10 -17.00 -8.31
N ILE A 150 -9.54 -15.76 -8.51
CA ILE A 150 -10.97 -15.38 -8.61
C ILE A 150 -11.55 -15.84 -9.96
N ILE A 151 -10.73 -15.84 -11.01
CA ILE A 151 -11.13 -16.38 -12.32
C ILE A 151 -10.18 -17.48 -12.78
N GLU A 152 -10.72 -18.38 -13.58
CA GLU A 152 -9.97 -19.41 -14.28
C GLU A 152 -9.93 -19.10 -15.77
N ARG A 153 -8.80 -19.42 -16.40
CA ARG A 153 -8.61 -19.31 -17.84
C ARG A 153 -8.37 -20.70 -18.42
N TYR A 154 -9.18 -21.08 -19.39
CA TYR A 154 -9.08 -22.37 -20.05
C TYR A 154 -9.25 -22.22 -21.56
N ARG A 155 -8.85 -23.26 -22.29
CA ARG A 155 -9.02 -23.32 -23.74
C ARG A 155 -10.23 -24.20 -24.05
N TYR A 156 -11.15 -23.67 -24.83
CA TYR A 156 -12.27 -24.43 -25.39
C TYR A 156 -12.24 -24.27 -26.90
N GLU A 157 -12.22 -25.40 -27.60
CA GLU A 157 -11.94 -25.46 -29.04
C GLU A 157 -10.65 -24.69 -29.40
N LYS A 158 -10.78 -23.56 -30.10
CA LYS A 158 -9.66 -22.71 -30.54
C LYS A 158 -9.57 -21.38 -29.78
N GLN A 159 -10.43 -21.16 -28.79
CA GLN A 159 -10.52 -19.90 -28.06
C GLN A 159 -10.06 -20.03 -26.62
N THR A 160 -9.59 -18.92 -26.05
CA THR A 160 -9.23 -18.82 -24.64
C THR A 160 -10.36 -18.09 -23.91
N LEU A 161 -11.01 -18.81 -23.01
CA LEU A 161 -12.15 -18.35 -22.23
C LEU A 161 -11.72 -18.07 -20.78
N ASN A 162 -12.43 -17.14 -20.15
CA ASN A 162 -12.26 -16.80 -18.74
C ASN A 162 -13.62 -17.01 -18.06
N LYS A 163 -13.65 -17.63 -16.88
CA LYS A 163 -14.86 -17.83 -16.07
C LYS A 163 -14.55 -17.60 -14.60
N LEU A 164 -15.56 -17.32 -13.78
CA LEU A 164 -15.38 -17.32 -12.33
C LEU A 164 -14.99 -18.72 -11.83
N SER A 165 -14.01 -18.77 -10.94
CA SER A 165 -13.69 -19.98 -10.17
C SER A 165 -14.74 -20.21 -9.09
N SER A 166 -14.69 -21.35 -8.38
CA SER A 166 -15.51 -21.55 -7.16
C SER A 166 -15.25 -20.44 -6.13
N ILE A 167 -13.98 -20.15 -5.86
CA ILE A 167 -13.55 -19.06 -4.95
C ILE A 167 -14.11 -17.71 -5.39
N GLY A 168 -14.08 -17.43 -6.70
CA GLY A 168 -14.59 -16.18 -7.24
C GLY A 168 -16.11 -16.04 -7.11
N LYS A 169 -16.86 -17.14 -7.23
CA LYS A 169 -18.32 -17.14 -6.99
C LYS A 169 -18.63 -16.86 -5.52
N ASP A 170 -17.95 -17.55 -4.60
CA ASP A 170 -18.13 -17.35 -3.16
C ASP A 170 -17.77 -15.92 -2.73
N PHE A 171 -16.69 -15.37 -3.30
CA PHE A 171 -16.29 -13.99 -3.11
C PHE A 171 -17.39 -12.99 -3.52
N LEU A 172 -18.01 -13.18 -4.68
CA LEU A 172 -19.10 -12.30 -5.14
C LEU A 172 -20.36 -12.42 -4.28
N VAL A 173 -20.70 -13.62 -3.81
CA VAL A 173 -21.83 -13.82 -2.88
C VAL A 173 -21.54 -13.13 -1.55
N GLY A 174 -20.33 -13.27 -1.01
CA GLY A 174 -19.91 -12.62 0.22
C GLY A 174 -19.94 -11.08 0.14
N LEU A 175 -19.65 -10.51 -1.03
CA LEU A 175 -19.78 -9.06 -1.25
C LEU A 175 -21.24 -8.58 -1.25
N LEU A 176 -22.18 -9.39 -1.75
CA LEU A 176 -23.60 -9.02 -1.82
C LEU A 176 -24.32 -9.16 -0.48
N VAL A 177 -23.94 -10.15 0.34
CA VAL A 177 -24.56 -10.39 1.65
C VAL A 177 -24.11 -9.40 2.72
N ASN A 178 -22.93 -8.79 2.56
CA ASN A 178 -22.38 -7.82 3.53
C ASN A 178 -22.54 -6.34 3.07
N ALA A 179 -23.33 -6.08 2.03
CA ALA A 179 -23.56 -4.73 1.49
C ALA A 179 -24.89 -4.09 1.93
N ASP A 180 -25.67 -4.79 2.78
CA ASP A 180 -26.86 -4.29 3.49
C ASP A 180 -26.48 -3.87 4.93
#